data_AF-L8LPT5-F1
#
_entry.id   AF-L8LPT5-F1
#
_cell.length_a   1.000
_cell.length_b   1.000
_cell.length_c   1.000
_cell.angle_alpha   90.00
_cell.angle_beta   90.00
_cell.angle_gamma   90.00
#
_symmetry.space_group_name_H-M   'P 1'
#
loop_
_entity.id
_entity.type
_entity.pdbx_description
1 polymer ?
#
loop_
_entity_poly.entity_id
_entity_poly.type
_entity_poly.pdbx_seq_one_letter_code
_entity_poly.pdbx_strand_id
1 'polypeptide(L)' 'MTPVELTRKGFKALVDALGYVDAVRFIRQFDSGSGDYTQERHQWLDSLTMDDILADIKKRQNNNIPPTQIK' A
#
# COMPACT_ATOMS: atom_id res chain seq x y z
N MET A 1 3.83 24.46 -7.25
CA MET A 1 3.90 23.14 -6.60
C MET A 1 2.48 22.60 -6.53
N THR A 2 2.20 21.46 -7.15
CA THR A 2 0.88 20.81 -7.08
C THR A 2 0.68 20.16 -5.70
N PRO A 3 -0.56 19.84 -5.29
CA PRO A 3 -0.79 19.12 -4.03
C PRO A 3 -0.01 17.81 -3.95
N VAL A 4 0.08 17.07 -5.06
CA VAL A 4 0.86 15.81 -5.13
C VAL A 4 2.35 16.06 -4.93
N GLU A 5 2.90 17.11 -5.54
CA GLU A 5 4.30 17.49 -5.36
C GLU A 5 4.60 17.94 -3.92
N LEU A 6 3.66 18.65 -3.29
CA LEU A 6 3.76 19.09 -1.90
C LEU A 6 3.77 17.88 -0.95
N THR A 7 2.83 16.95 -1.12
CA THR A 7 2.77 15.72 -0.32
C THR A 7 4.03 14.88 -0.48
N ARG A 8 4.54 14.71 -1.70
CA ARG A 8 5.78 13.97 -1.96
C ARG A 8 6.99 14.61 -1.28
N LYS A 9 7.13 15.95 -1.39
CA LYS A 9 8.22 16.68 -0.76
C LYS A 9 8.13 16.65 0.77
N GLY A 10 6.93 16.83 1.33
CA GLY A 10 6.71 16.76 2.78
C GLY A 10 7.00 15.38 3.34
N PHE A 11 6.50 14.32 2.68
CA PHE A 11 6.79 12.94 3.10
C PHE A 11 8.28 12.63 3.04
N LYS A 12 8.97 13.03 1.97
CA LYS A 12 10.42 12.85 1.86
C LYS A 12 11.16 13.58 3.00
N ALA A 13 10.80 14.81 3.31
CA ALA A 13 11.43 15.56 4.40
C ALA A 13 11.26 14.87 5.76
N LEU A 14 10.06 14.31 6.03
CA LEU A 14 9.80 13.53 7.25
C LEU A 14 10.62 12.25 7.29
N VAL A 15 10.72 11.52 6.18
CA VAL A 15 11.53 10.28 6.09
C VAL A 15 13.01 10.60 6.29
N ASP A 16 13.52 11.66 5.67
CA ASP A 16 14.93 12.06 5.79
C ASP A 16 15.29 12.44 7.25
N ALA A 17 14.34 12.98 8.01
CA ALA A 17 14.55 13.41 9.40
C ALA A 17 14.28 12.31 10.45
N LEU A 18 13.28 11.45 10.22
CA LEU A 18 12.74 10.52 11.22
C LEU A 18 12.88 9.04 10.84
N GLY A 19 13.18 8.74 9.58
CA GLY A 19 13.04 7.40 9.02
C GLY A 19 11.58 7.04 8.72
N TYR A 20 11.37 5.99 7.93
CA TYR A 20 10.04 5.60 7.42
C TYR A 20 9.01 5.31 8.50
N VAL A 21 9.41 4.56 9.55
CA VAL A 21 8.49 4.11 10.59
C VAL A 21 7.93 5.31 11.36
N ASP A 22 8.80 6.21 11.80
CA ASP A 22 8.39 7.35 12.62
C ASP A 22 7.78 8.48 11.77
N ALA A 23 8.15 8.62 10.49
CA ALA A 23 7.45 9.50 9.56
C ALA A 23 5.98 9.11 9.37
N VAL A 24 5.68 7.82 9.19
CA VAL A 24 4.29 7.33 9.06
C VAL A 24 3.53 7.51 10.37
N ARG A 25 4.15 7.19 11.52
CA ARG A 25 3.53 7.43 12.84
C ARG A 25 3.24 8.91 13.09
N PHE A 26 4.14 9.81 12.70
CA PHE A 26 3.94 11.25 12.80
C PHE A 26 2.72 11.70 12.02
N ILE A 27 2.59 11.30 10.75
CA ILE A 27 1.43 11.65 9.91
C ILE A 27 0.13 11.14 10.55
N ARG A 28 0.15 9.93 11.10
CA ARG A 28 -1.02 9.33 11.76
C ARG A 28 -1.52 10.07 13.01
N GLN A 29 -0.72 10.98 13.58
CA GLN A 29 -1.17 11.82 14.70
C GLN A 29 -2.17 12.90 14.24
N PHE A 30 -2.11 13.30 12.97
CA PHE A 30 -2.96 14.36 12.40
C PHE A 30 -4.06 13.81 11.50
N ASP A 31 -3.87 12.59 10.99
CA ASP A 31 -4.82 11.91 10.12
C ASP A 31 -4.86 10.42 10.48
N SER A 32 -5.98 9.96 11.03
CA SER A 32 -6.21 8.53 11.31
C SER A 32 -6.23 7.66 10.06
N GLY A 33 -6.27 8.29 8.87
CA GLY A 33 -6.67 7.67 7.63
C GLY A 33 -8.19 7.50 7.57
N SER A 34 -8.64 7.02 6.43
CA SER A 34 -10.01 6.60 6.18
C SER A 34 -10.04 5.17 5.65
N GLY A 35 -11.20 4.54 5.74
CA GLY A 35 -11.41 3.15 5.32
C GLY A 35 -11.37 2.17 6.49
N ASP A 36 -12.09 1.06 6.32
CA ASP A 36 -12.05 -0.08 7.25
C ASP A 36 -11.51 -1.26 6.45
N TYR A 37 -10.19 -1.42 6.47
CA TYR A 37 -9.54 -2.53 5.76
C TYR A 37 -10.09 -3.89 6.20
N THR A 38 -10.57 -4.03 7.44
CA THR A 38 -11.16 -5.30 7.88
C THR A 38 -12.45 -5.57 7.13
N GLN A 39 -13.35 -4.58 7.08
CA GLN A 39 -14.61 -4.69 6.33
C GLN A 39 -14.35 -4.82 4.82
N GLU A 40 -13.46 -4.01 4.25
CA GLU A 40 -13.11 -4.04 2.84
C GLU A 40 -12.46 -5.37 2.45
N ARG A 41 -11.62 -5.95 3.30
CA ARG A 41 -11.00 -7.27 3.07
C ARG A 41 -12.05 -8.35 2.89
N HIS A 42 -13.10 -8.35 3.72
CA HIS A 42 -14.16 -9.37 3.63
C HIS A 42 -14.91 -9.36 2.29
N GLN A 43 -15.03 -8.19 1.63
CA GLN A 43 -15.77 -8.08 0.36
C GLN A 43 -15.17 -8.92 -0.79
N TRP A 44 -13.84 -9.16 -0.77
CA TRP A 44 -13.16 -9.89 -1.84
C TRP A 44 -12.40 -11.12 -1.36
N LEU A 45 -11.95 -11.15 -0.09
CA LEU A 45 -11.19 -12.29 0.41
C LEU A 45 -12.09 -13.49 0.70
N ASP A 46 -13.32 -13.26 1.17
CA ASP A 46 -14.23 -14.35 1.55
C ASP A 46 -14.70 -15.17 0.35
N SER A 47 -14.68 -14.59 -0.85
CA SER A 47 -14.98 -15.28 -2.11
C SER A 47 -13.76 -15.91 -2.78
N LEU A 48 -12.55 -15.64 -2.27
CA LEU A 48 -11.30 -16.13 -2.86
C LEU A 48 -10.98 -17.53 -2.35
N THR A 49 -10.90 -18.50 -3.26
CA THR A 49 -10.55 -19.87 -2.89
C THR A 49 -9.04 -20.09 -2.88
N MET A 50 -8.58 -21.14 -2.20
CA MET A 50 -7.17 -21.53 -2.23
C MET A 50 -6.70 -21.88 -3.65
N ASP A 51 -7.58 -22.48 -4.46
CA ASP A 51 -7.28 -22.81 -5.85
C ASP A 51 -7.07 -21.55 -6.70
N ASP A 52 -7.88 -20.50 -6.47
CA ASP A 52 -7.70 -19.20 -7.13
C ASP A 52 -6.35 -18.57 -6.80
N ILE A 53 -5.94 -18.64 -5.53
CA ILE A 53 -4.64 -18.15 -5.06
C ILE A 53 -3.51 -18.91 -5.74
N LEU A 54 -3.58 -20.26 -5.76
CA LEU A 54 -2.57 -21.10 -6.38
C LEU A 54 -2.48 -20.88 -7.90
N ALA A 55 -3.62 -20.66 -8.56
CA ALA A 55 -3.66 -20.32 -9.98
C ALA A 55 -3.00 -18.97 -10.27
N ASP A 56 -3.26 -17.94 -9.45
CA ASP A 56 -2.65 -16.62 -9.60
C ASP A 56 -1.13 -16.67 -9.39
N ILE A 57 -0.66 -17.42 -8.38
CA ILE A 57 0.78 -17.62 -8.15
C ILE A 57 1.44 -18.28 -9.36
N LYS A 58 0.88 -19.37 -9.89
CA LYS A 58 1.41 -20.05 -11.09
C LYS A 58 1.41 -19.12 -12.30
N LYS A 59 0.35 -18.33 -12.49
CA LYS A 59 0.26 -17.34 -13.57
C LYS A 59 1.37 -16.29 -13.48
N ARG A 60 1.66 -15.78 -12.28
CA ARG A 60 2.76 -14.81 -12.06
C ARG A 60 4.14 -15.42 -12.23
N GLN A 61 4.32 -16.69 -11.89
CA GLN A 61 5.59 -17.40 -12.11
C GLN A 61 5.83 -17.67 -13.60
N ASN A 62 4.77 -18.01 -14.34
CA ASN A 62 4.85 -18.24 -15.79
C ASN A 62 5.01 -16.93 -16.58
N ASN A 63 4.41 -15.84 -16.10
CA ASN A 63 4.58 -14.51 -16.65
C ASN A 63 5.69 -13.78 -15.87
N ASN A 64 6.96 -13.98 -16.23
CA ASN A 64 8.12 -13.29 -15.66
C ASN A 64 7.98 -11.74 -15.74
N ILE A 65 7.19 -11.14 -14.86
CA ILE A 65 7.03 -9.69 -14.67
C ILE A 65 7.14 -9.43 -13.16
N PRO A 66 8.19 -8.75 -12.69
CA PRO A 66 8.32 -8.40 -11.28
C PRO A 66 7.21 -7.42 -10.87
N PRO A 67 6.46 -7.69 -9.78
CA PRO A 67 5.52 -6.71 -9.24
C PRO A 67 6.31 -5.68 -8.43
N THR A 68 6.88 -4.68 -9.10
CA THR A 68 7.25 -3.43 -8.43
C THR A 68 7.07 -2.26 -9.38
N GLN A 69 5.88 -1.67 -9.33
CA GLN A 69 5.68 -0.23 -9.50
C GLN A 69 4.25 0.11 -9.10
N ILE A 70 4.10 0.47 -7.82
CA ILE A 70 3.03 1.37 -7.38
C ILE A 70 3.31 2.69 -8.11
N LYS A 71 2.39 3.13 -8.99
CA LYS A 71 2.40 4.48 -9.56
C LYS A 71 1.63 5.44 -8.65
#